data_AF-A0A3E1Q9T8-F1
#
_entry.id   AF-A0A3E1Q9T8-F1
#
_cell.length_a   1.000
_cell.length_b   1.000
_cell.length_c   1.000
_cell.angle_alpha   90.00
_cell.angle_beta   90.00
_cell.angle_gamma   90.00
#
_symmetry.space_group_name_H-M   'P 1'
#
loop_
_entity.id
_entity.type
_entity.pdbx_description
1 polymer ?
#
loop_
_entity_poly.entity_id
_entity_poly.type
_entity_poly.pdbx_seq_one_letter_code
_entity_poly.pdbx_strand_id
1 'polypeptide(L)'
;MKHYHYESILKAISEERKSLAILIDPDKFTVSETASFLQQLPTETTHLFVGGSTDANGHTEATVKALKNHSQLPVILFPGDHTQITEFADAILFLSLLSGRNPEYLVGQQLKAVEKLKASKLEVIPTGYILVDGGTESAVARVSNTKPLSQNNTSKIVHTAIAGEFMGAKLIYLEAGSGAINPVKSIIISEVKKAVNIPLIVGGGIKTETQQQTAYTAGADLVVMGTAFEK
;
A
#
# COMPACT_ATOMS: atom_id res chain seq x y z
N MET A 1 -2.30 11.75 18.19
CA MET A 1 -3.07 10.66 17.55
C MET A 1 -2.64 9.35 18.17
N LYS A 2 -3.56 8.40 18.40
CA LYS A 2 -3.19 7.04 18.81
C LYS A 2 -2.67 6.30 17.57
N HIS A 3 -1.56 5.57 17.69
CA HIS A 3 -0.89 4.89 16.59
C HIS A 3 -1.09 3.37 16.64
N TYR A 4 -2.32 2.90 16.83
CA TYR A 4 -2.58 1.48 17.11
C TYR A 4 -2.13 0.55 15.99
N HIS A 5 -2.41 0.90 14.73
CA HIS A 5 -2.12 0.07 13.56
C HIS A 5 -0.65 0.14 13.18
N TYR A 6 -0.03 1.32 13.23
CA TYR A 6 1.41 1.44 13.04
C TYR A 6 2.20 0.68 14.10
N GLU A 7 1.85 0.81 15.38
CA GLU A 7 2.49 0.05 16.46
C GLU A 7 2.26 -1.46 16.32
N SER A 8 1.13 -1.90 15.78
CA SER A 8 0.89 -3.31 15.47
C SER A 8 1.86 -3.85 14.40
N ILE A 9 2.17 -3.04 13.37
CA ILE A 9 3.18 -3.38 12.36
C ILE A 9 4.57 -3.48 13.03
N LEU A 10 4.94 -2.50 13.85
CA LEU A 10 6.22 -2.52 14.58
C LEU A 10 6.34 -3.73 15.50
N LYS A 11 5.26 -4.06 16.22
CA LYS A 11 5.21 -5.23 17.10
C LYS A 11 5.41 -6.52 16.30
N ALA A 12 4.72 -6.69 15.18
CA ALA A 12 4.91 -7.85 14.31
C ALA A 12 6.36 -8.00 13.87
N ILE A 13 7.02 -6.90 13.47
CA ILE A 13 8.44 -6.89 13.08
C ILE A 13 9.33 -7.30 14.25
N SER A 14 9.11 -6.74 15.44
CA SER A 14 9.90 -7.07 16.64
C SER A 14 9.76 -8.53 17.08
N GLU A 15 8.63 -9.15 16.75
CA GLU A 15 8.33 -10.57 17.00
C GLU A 15 8.70 -11.46 15.81
N GLU A 16 9.38 -10.91 14.79
CA GLU A 16 9.76 -11.58 13.54
C GLU A 16 8.57 -12.20 12.77
N ARG A 17 7.35 -11.70 13.02
CA ARG A 17 6.13 -12.14 12.34
C ARG A 17 5.96 -11.39 11.02
N LYS A 18 5.76 -12.17 9.95
CA LYS A 18 5.45 -11.64 8.63
C LYS A 18 4.02 -11.11 8.58
N SER A 19 3.82 -9.97 7.91
CA SER A 19 2.50 -9.37 7.70
C SER A 19 2.10 -9.44 6.23
N LEU A 20 0.91 -9.95 5.96
CA LEU A 20 0.28 -9.94 4.64
C LEU A 20 -0.91 -8.98 4.63
N ALA A 21 -0.95 -8.08 3.65
CA ALA A 21 -2.14 -7.32 3.32
C ALA A 21 -2.73 -7.78 1.98
N ILE A 22 -4.05 -7.93 1.95
CA ILE A 22 -4.79 -8.14 0.71
C ILE A 22 -5.33 -6.79 0.25
N LEU A 23 -5.01 -6.37 -0.96
CA LEU A 23 -5.50 -5.12 -1.55
C LEU A 23 -6.78 -5.36 -2.33
N ILE A 24 -7.85 -4.67 -1.96
CA ILE A 24 -9.16 -4.68 -2.59
C ILE A 24 -9.36 -3.37 -3.33
N ASP A 25 -9.55 -3.45 -4.65
CA ASP A 25 -9.93 -2.32 -5.50
C ASP A 25 -11.46 -2.15 -5.46
N PRO A 26 -11.99 -1.05 -4.88
CA PRO A 26 -13.44 -0.82 -4.78
C PRO A 26 -14.16 -0.80 -6.14
N ASP A 27 -13.47 -0.43 -7.22
CA ASP A 27 -14.07 -0.39 -8.57
C ASP A 27 -14.24 -1.79 -9.17
N LYS A 28 -13.58 -2.81 -8.62
CA LYS A 28 -13.63 -4.21 -9.09
C LYS A 28 -14.27 -5.17 -8.08
N PHE A 29 -14.75 -4.66 -6.95
CA PHE A 29 -15.21 -5.48 -5.84
C PHE A 29 -16.73 -5.42 -5.69
N THR A 30 -17.38 -6.59 -5.68
CA THR A 30 -18.82 -6.69 -5.44
C THR A 30 -19.10 -6.85 -3.95
N VAL A 31 -19.72 -5.86 -3.32
CA VAL A 31 -20.03 -5.87 -1.88
C VAL A 31 -20.82 -7.10 -1.43
N SER A 32 -21.75 -7.62 -2.24
CA SER A 32 -22.51 -8.83 -1.90
C SER A 32 -21.66 -10.10 -1.79
N GLU A 33 -20.46 -10.11 -2.37
CA GLU A 33 -19.53 -11.24 -2.38
C GLU A 33 -18.51 -11.17 -1.23
N THR A 34 -18.66 -10.20 -0.32
CA THR A 34 -17.68 -9.96 0.75
C THR A 34 -17.42 -11.20 1.61
N ALA A 35 -18.47 -11.92 2.01
CA ALA A 35 -18.30 -13.11 2.84
C ALA A 35 -17.54 -14.24 2.13
N SER A 36 -17.84 -14.50 0.86
CA SER A 36 -17.15 -15.54 0.07
C SER A 36 -15.73 -15.14 -0.29
N PHE A 37 -15.47 -13.86 -0.54
CA PHE A 37 -14.13 -13.31 -0.73
C PHE A 37 -13.26 -13.53 0.51
N LEU A 38 -13.75 -13.13 1.69
CA LEU A 38 -13.02 -13.25 2.95
C LEU A 38 -12.67 -14.69 3.30
N GLN A 39 -13.54 -15.65 2.97
CA GLN A 39 -13.29 -17.08 3.16
C GLN A 39 -12.16 -17.65 2.28
N GLN A 40 -11.83 -16.98 1.17
CA GLN A 40 -10.77 -17.41 0.26
C GLN A 40 -9.40 -16.82 0.61
N LEU A 41 -9.33 -15.90 1.58
CA LEU A 41 -8.08 -15.25 1.93
C LEU A 41 -7.12 -16.24 2.63
N PRO A 42 -5.81 -16.13 2.41
CA PRO A 42 -4.82 -16.88 3.17
C PRO A 42 -5.00 -16.65 4.66
N THR A 43 -4.84 -17.69 5.48
CA THR A 43 -5.07 -17.63 6.93
C THR A 43 -4.09 -16.70 7.64
N GLU A 44 -2.93 -16.45 7.03
CA GLU A 44 -1.92 -15.48 7.46
C GLU A 44 -2.24 -14.04 7.08
N THR A 45 -3.39 -13.76 6.45
CA THR A 45 -3.80 -12.38 6.15
C THR A 45 -3.96 -11.58 7.45
N THR A 46 -3.20 -10.50 7.54
CA THR A 46 -3.15 -9.63 8.73
C THR A 46 -3.89 -8.32 8.55
N HIS A 47 -4.00 -7.83 7.31
CA HIS A 47 -4.61 -6.54 7.00
C HIS A 47 -5.43 -6.64 5.72
N LEU A 48 -6.46 -5.80 5.63
CA LEU A 48 -7.21 -5.56 4.40
C LEU A 48 -6.91 -4.13 3.96
N PHE A 49 -6.31 -3.97 2.79
CA PHE A 49 -6.11 -2.66 2.19
C PHE A 49 -7.26 -2.38 1.23
N VAL A 50 -7.81 -1.16 1.27
CA VAL A 50 -8.87 -0.75 0.35
C VAL A 50 -8.40 0.45 -0.42
N GLY A 51 -8.31 0.32 -1.74
CA GLY A 51 -7.77 1.37 -2.58
C GLY A 51 -7.61 0.96 -4.03
N GLY A 52 -7.60 1.96 -4.89
CA GLY A 52 -7.45 1.84 -6.33
C GLY A 52 -6.97 3.16 -6.90
N SER A 53 -6.60 3.19 -8.18
CA SER A 53 -6.21 4.44 -8.84
C SER A 53 -7.39 5.37 -9.13
N THR A 54 -8.62 4.86 -9.03
CA THR A 54 -9.87 5.58 -9.24
C THR A 54 -10.91 5.15 -8.21
N ASP A 55 -11.97 5.95 -8.07
CA ASP A 55 -13.21 5.56 -7.39
C ASP A 55 -14.37 6.24 -8.10
N ALA A 56 -14.59 5.82 -9.35
CA ALA A 56 -15.51 6.51 -10.27
C ALA A 56 -16.95 6.55 -9.75
N ASN A 57 -17.31 5.63 -8.85
CA ASN A 57 -18.66 5.43 -8.35
C ASN A 57 -18.81 5.64 -6.83
N GLY A 58 -17.77 6.10 -6.12
CA GLY A 58 -17.82 6.32 -4.67
C GLY A 58 -18.03 5.03 -3.87
N HIS A 59 -17.49 3.91 -4.35
CA HIS A 59 -17.67 2.59 -3.78
C HIS A 59 -16.81 2.35 -2.53
N THR A 60 -15.79 3.17 -2.28
CA THR A 60 -14.83 2.93 -1.20
C THR A 60 -15.50 2.75 0.16
N GLU A 61 -16.47 3.61 0.51
CA GLU A 61 -17.18 3.50 1.78
C GLU A 61 -18.01 2.22 1.90
N ALA A 62 -18.72 1.85 0.83
CA ALA A 62 -19.53 0.64 0.82
C ALA A 62 -18.66 -0.61 0.99
N THR A 63 -17.52 -0.66 0.29
CA THR A 63 -16.53 -1.73 0.41
C THR A 63 -15.96 -1.82 1.83
N VAL A 64 -15.55 -0.70 2.42
CA VAL A 64 -15.04 -0.66 3.81
C VAL A 64 -16.09 -1.16 4.80
N LYS A 65 -17.32 -0.66 4.72
CA LYS A 65 -18.42 -1.09 5.60
C LYS A 65 -18.68 -2.59 5.47
N ALA A 66 -18.70 -3.11 4.25
CA ALA A 66 -18.93 -4.52 4.00
C ALA A 66 -17.83 -5.40 4.63
N LEU A 67 -16.56 -5.04 4.45
CA LEU A 67 -15.43 -5.76 5.02
C LEU A 67 -15.47 -5.73 6.56
N LYS A 68 -15.72 -4.57 7.17
CA LYS A 68 -15.84 -4.41 8.63
C LYS A 68 -17.00 -5.20 9.24
N ASN A 69 -18.10 -5.37 8.50
CA ASN A 69 -19.25 -6.16 8.96
C ASN A 69 -18.99 -7.67 8.95
N HIS A 70 -18.03 -8.14 8.14
CA HIS A 70 -17.77 -9.58 7.96
C HIS A 70 -16.39 -10.02 8.46
N SER A 71 -15.52 -9.10 8.90
CA SER A 71 -14.16 -9.38 9.35
C SER A 71 -13.74 -8.49 10.51
N GLN A 72 -12.88 -9.03 11.38
CA GLN A 72 -12.21 -8.29 12.45
C GLN A 72 -10.81 -7.82 12.04
N LEU A 73 -10.36 -8.14 10.82
CA LEU A 73 -9.08 -7.66 10.32
C LEU A 73 -9.11 -6.13 10.18
N PRO A 74 -8.00 -5.43 10.48
CA PRO A 74 -7.91 -4.00 10.28
C PRO A 74 -8.07 -3.64 8.79
N VAL A 75 -8.93 -2.68 8.52
CA VAL A 75 -9.15 -2.13 7.17
C VAL A 75 -8.40 -0.81 7.05
N ILE A 76 -7.38 -0.78 6.19
CA ILE A 76 -6.50 0.39 5.99
C ILE A 76 -6.75 0.95 4.58
N LEU A 77 -7.02 2.25 4.50
CA LEU A 77 -7.17 2.92 3.20
C LEU A 77 -5.81 3.05 2.51
N PHE A 78 -5.78 2.72 1.23
CA PHE A 78 -4.65 2.92 0.32
C PHE A 78 -5.10 3.80 -0.87
N PRO A 79 -5.42 5.09 -0.62
CA PRO A 79 -6.10 5.90 -1.62
C PRO A 79 -5.15 6.41 -2.71
N GLY A 80 -5.63 6.38 -3.95
CA GLY A 80 -5.06 7.13 -5.07
C GLY A 80 -5.56 8.58 -5.16
N ASP A 81 -6.70 8.91 -4.54
CA ASP A 81 -7.28 10.26 -4.52
C ASP A 81 -8.00 10.57 -3.20
N HIS A 82 -8.03 11.84 -2.80
CA HIS A 82 -8.64 12.29 -1.54
C HIS A 82 -10.14 11.97 -1.41
N THR A 83 -10.85 11.78 -2.53
CA THR A 83 -12.28 11.41 -2.56
C THR A 83 -12.54 10.02 -1.99
N GLN A 84 -11.55 9.12 -2.00
CA GLN A 84 -11.65 7.75 -1.48
C GLN A 84 -11.59 7.67 0.05
N ILE A 85 -11.39 8.78 0.74
CA ILE A 85 -11.29 8.77 2.20
C ILE A 85 -12.67 8.48 2.80
N THR A 86 -12.75 7.61 3.81
CA THR A 86 -13.98 7.34 4.56
C THR A 86 -13.66 7.09 6.03
N GLU A 87 -14.51 7.57 6.94
CA GLU A 87 -14.27 7.48 8.38
C GLU A 87 -14.48 6.07 8.97
N PHE A 88 -15.05 5.15 8.18
CA PHE A 88 -15.38 3.79 8.62
C PHE A 88 -14.17 2.84 8.61
N ALA A 89 -13.06 3.23 7.99
CA ALA A 89 -11.82 2.48 8.02
C ALA A 89 -11.08 2.70 9.35
N ASP A 90 -10.07 1.88 9.61
CA ASP A 90 -9.30 1.95 10.86
C ASP A 90 -8.10 2.91 10.73
N ALA A 91 -7.46 2.91 9.56
CA ALA A 91 -6.31 3.76 9.27
C ALA A 91 -6.26 4.17 7.79
N ILE A 92 -5.35 5.09 7.46
CA ILE A 92 -5.02 5.50 6.10
C ILE A 92 -3.50 5.54 5.92
N LEU A 93 -3.03 4.92 4.83
CA LEU A 93 -1.69 5.17 4.32
C LEU A 93 -1.67 6.56 3.69
N PHE A 94 -1.03 7.51 4.36
CA PHE A 94 -0.92 8.89 3.89
C PHE A 94 0.26 8.99 2.93
N LEU A 95 0.01 8.57 1.69
CA LEU A 95 1.01 8.37 0.65
C LEU A 95 1.59 9.70 0.19
N SER A 96 2.90 9.75 -0.06
CA SER A 96 3.54 10.76 -0.91
C SER A 96 4.32 10.06 -2.02
N LEU A 97 4.00 10.32 -3.28
CA LEU A 97 4.61 9.63 -4.43
C LEU A 97 6.02 10.18 -4.73
N LEU A 98 7.02 9.73 -3.98
CA LEU A 98 8.39 10.25 -3.99
C LEU A 98 9.15 9.97 -5.30
N SER A 99 8.77 8.91 -6.01
CA SER A 99 9.29 8.62 -7.35
C SER A 99 8.73 9.57 -8.43
N GLY A 100 7.64 10.28 -8.13
CA GLY A 100 6.94 11.19 -9.02
C GLY A 100 7.57 12.58 -9.13
N ARG A 101 7.20 13.30 -10.20
CA ARG A 101 7.56 14.72 -10.40
C ARG A 101 6.30 15.58 -10.58
N ASN A 102 5.19 15.11 -10.02
CA ASN A 102 3.92 15.79 -10.05
C ASN A 102 3.58 16.28 -8.62
N PRO A 103 3.57 17.60 -8.36
CA PRO A 103 3.30 18.13 -7.02
C PRO A 103 1.91 17.77 -6.49
N GLU A 104 0.96 17.46 -7.38
CA GLU A 104 -0.37 16.99 -7.00
C GLU A 104 -0.31 15.75 -6.10
N TYR A 105 0.59 14.81 -6.38
CA TYR A 105 0.72 13.56 -5.61
C TYR A 105 1.86 13.59 -4.58
N LEU A 106 2.67 14.65 -4.58
CA LEU A 106 3.67 14.91 -3.54
C LEU A 106 3.04 15.58 -2.31
N VAL A 107 2.12 16.55 -2.53
CA VAL A 107 1.47 17.31 -1.45
C VAL A 107 0.03 17.79 -1.76
N GLY A 108 -0.39 17.85 -3.03
CA GLY A 108 -1.72 18.37 -3.40
C GLY A 108 -2.89 17.56 -2.84
N GLN A 109 -2.91 16.25 -3.09
CA GLN A 109 -3.92 15.31 -2.58
C GLN A 109 -3.95 15.28 -1.04
N GLN A 110 -2.79 15.42 -0.43
CA GLN A 110 -2.59 15.46 1.02
C GLN A 110 -3.30 16.68 1.60
N LEU A 111 -3.13 17.87 1.00
CA LEU A 111 -3.82 19.10 1.42
C LEU A 111 -5.34 18.97 1.32
N LYS A 112 -5.84 18.39 0.22
CA LYS A 112 -7.29 18.15 0.02
C LYS A 112 -7.87 17.16 1.04
N ALA A 113 -7.06 16.21 1.50
CA ALA A 113 -7.45 15.22 2.49
C ALA A 113 -7.52 15.75 3.93
N VAL A 114 -6.73 16.76 4.29
CA VAL A 114 -6.52 17.17 5.70
C VAL A 114 -7.82 17.51 6.43
N GLU A 115 -8.74 18.24 5.78
CA GLU A 115 -10.00 18.64 6.44
C GLU A 115 -10.81 17.43 6.91
N LYS A 116 -11.01 16.45 6.01
CA LYS A 116 -11.71 15.20 6.33
C LYS A 116 -10.96 14.36 7.36
N LEU A 117 -9.64 14.26 7.24
CA LEU A 117 -8.82 13.49 8.17
C LEU A 117 -8.87 14.09 9.59
N LYS A 118 -8.80 15.42 9.74
CA LYS A 118 -8.90 16.11 11.03
C LYS A 118 -10.25 15.89 11.72
N ALA A 119 -11.32 15.76 10.95
CA ALA A 119 -12.66 15.50 11.47
C ALA A 119 -12.91 14.01 11.81
N SER A 120 -12.08 13.11 11.29
CA SER A 120 -12.22 11.67 11.46
C SER A 120 -11.40 11.10 12.62
N LYS A 121 -11.63 9.82 12.94
CA LYS A 121 -10.82 9.05 13.91
C LYS A 121 -9.75 8.18 13.25
N LEU A 122 -9.59 8.27 11.93
CA LEU A 122 -8.62 7.48 11.18
C LEU A 122 -7.21 7.70 11.72
N GLU A 123 -6.49 6.61 11.91
CA GLU A 123 -5.05 6.71 12.12
C GLU A 123 -4.37 7.09 10.80
N VAL A 124 -3.70 8.24 10.77
CA VAL A 124 -2.91 8.69 9.62
C VAL A 124 -1.50 8.15 9.73
N ILE A 125 -1.07 7.31 8.77
CA ILE A 125 0.27 6.71 8.74
C ILE A 125 1.08 7.31 7.58
N PRO A 126 2.02 8.25 7.85
CA PRO A 126 2.85 8.86 6.82
C PRO A 126 3.67 7.81 6.05
N THR A 127 3.47 7.71 4.75
CA THR A 127 4.05 6.65 3.92
C THR A 127 4.75 7.23 2.69
N GLY A 128 6.05 7.00 2.57
CA GLY A 128 6.80 7.28 1.36
C GLY A 128 6.50 6.23 0.30
N TYR A 129 5.91 6.62 -0.82
CA TYR A 129 5.47 5.71 -1.87
C TYR A 129 6.36 5.82 -3.11
N ILE A 130 6.95 4.71 -3.53
CA ILE A 130 7.96 4.66 -4.59
C ILE A 130 7.48 3.69 -5.66
N LEU A 131 7.09 4.25 -6.80
CA LEU A 131 6.74 3.49 -7.99
C LEU A 131 7.99 3.05 -8.74
N VAL A 132 8.09 1.75 -8.95
CA VAL A 132 9.20 1.03 -9.58
C VAL A 132 8.69 0.36 -10.86
N ASP A 133 9.55 0.23 -11.86
CA ASP A 133 9.16 -0.29 -13.17
C ASP A 133 8.86 -1.80 -13.11
N GLY A 134 7.57 -2.15 -13.24
CA GLY A 134 7.07 -3.52 -13.27
C GLY A 134 7.01 -4.15 -14.67
N GLY A 135 7.49 -3.48 -15.71
CA GLY A 135 7.43 -3.94 -17.10
C GLY A 135 6.09 -3.72 -17.80
N THR A 136 5.15 -3.01 -17.16
CA THR A 136 3.87 -2.57 -17.73
C THR A 136 3.57 -1.13 -17.31
N GLU A 137 2.78 -0.41 -18.10
CA GLU A 137 2.29 0.90 -17.68
C GLU A 137 1.17 0.73 -16.65
N SER A 138 1.47 1.04 -15.39
CA SER A 138 0.51 0.88 -14.29
C SER A 138 -0.55 1.99 -14.28
N ALA A 139 -1.71 1.71 -13.67
CA ALA A 139 -2.74 2.73 -13.47
C ALA A 139 -2.21 3.94 -12.67
N VAL A 140 -1.36 3.69 -11.66
CA VAL A 140 -0.66 4.71 -10.90
C VAL A 140 0.17 5.61 -11.80
N ALA A 141 0.97 5.05 -12.73
CA ALA A 141 1.78 5.83 -13.66
C ALA A 141 0.92 6.77 -14.53
N ARG A 142 -0.18 6.24 -15.08
CA ARG A 142 -1.10 7.01 -15.93
C ARG A 142 -1.82 8.12 -15.17
N VAL A 143 -2.46 7.79 -14.05
CA VAL A 143 -3.28 8.73 -13.26
C VAL A 143 -2.40 9.83 -12.62
N SER A 144 -1.22 9.46 -12.14
CA SER A 144 -0.31 10.42 -11.51
C SER A 144 0.59 11.18 -12.49
N ASN A 145 0.55 10.84 -13.78
CA ASN A 145 1.47 11.32 -14.81
C ASN A 145 2.95 11.19 -14.36
N THR A 146 3.29 10.01 -13.84
CA THR A 146 4.61 9.71 -13.28
C THR A 146 5.28 8.58 -14.04
N LYS A 147 6.59 8.72 -14.29
CA LYS A 147 7.42 7.63 -14.79
C LYS A 147 7.96 6.80 -13.62
N PRO A 148 7.83 5.47 -13.65
CA PRO A 148 8.39 4.60 -12.62
C PRO A 148 9.92 4.69 -12.59
N LEU A 149 10.52 4.38 -11.43
CA LEU A 149 11.98 4.22 -11.33
C LEU A 149 12.41 2.88 -11.94
N SER A 150 13.43 2.92 -12.81
CA SER A 150 13.99 1.70 -13.37
C SER A 150 14.58 0.81 -12.29
N GLN A 151 14.22 -0.48 -12.32
CA GLN A 151 14.82 -1.51 -11.46
C GLN A 151 16.31 -1.74 -11.69
N ASN A 152 16.88 -1.20 -12.77
CA ASN A 152 18.33 -1.25 -13.00
C ASN A 152 19.07 -0.10 -12.28
N ASN A 153 18.35 0.87 -11.70
CA ASN A 153 18.92 1.97 -10.94
C ASN A 153 18.59 1.83 -9.45
N THR A 154 19.12 0.76 -8.83
CA THR A 154 18.92 0.46 -7.41
C THR A 154 19.32 1.63 -6.51
N SER A 155 20.45 2.30 -6.80
CA SER A 155 20.92 3.46 -6.02
C SER A 155 19.88 4.58 -5.97
N LYS A 156 19.23 4.92 -7.09
CA LYS A 156 18.19 5.94 -7.11
C LYS A 156 16.97 5.54 -6.27
N ILE A 157 16.57 4.27 -6.29
CA ILE A 157 15.45 3.77 -5.48
C ILE A 157 15.80 3.85 -3.99
N VAL A 158 16.99 3.39 -3.60
CA VAL A 158 17.50 3.46 -2.22
C VAL A 158 17.58 4.91 -1.73
N HIS A 159 18.19 5.81 -2.50
CA HIS A 159 18.27 7.23 -2.12
C HIS A 159 16.88 7.89 -2.01
N THR A 160 15.91 7.48 -2.84
CA THR A 160 14.52 7.97 -2.73
C THR A 160 13.86 7.49 -1.43
N ALA A 161 14.11 6.24 -1.02
CA ALA A 161 13.62 5.70 0.26
C ALA A 161 14.23 6.43 1.46
N ILE A 162 15.55 6.63 1.47
CA ILE A 162 16.25 7.40 2.52
C ILE A 162 15.71 8.82 2.60
N ALA A 163 15.50 9.48 1.44
CA ALA A 163 14.91 10.81 1.42
C ALA A 163 13.50 10.83 2.04
N GLY A 164 12.68 9.82 1.75
CA GLY A 164 11.36 9.66 2.38
C GLY A 164 11.43 9.54 3.89
N GLU A 165 12.33 8.71 4.41
CA GLU A 165 12.59 8.57 5.85
C GLU A 165 13.02 9.91 6.47
N PHE A 166 13.98 10.62 5.86
CA PHE A 166 14.46 11.92 6.35
C PHE A 166 13.37 13.00 6.32
N MET A 167 12.42 12.89 5.39
CA MET A 167 11.24 13.77 5.33
C MET A 167 10.16 13.41 6.36
N GLY A 168 10.37 12.36 7.16
CA GLY A 168 9.47 11.95 8.25
C GLY A 168 8.45 10.90 7.87
N ALA A 169 8.64 10.17 6.75
CA ALA A 169 7.84 8.97 6.49
C ALA A 169 8.05 7.95 7.61
N LYS A 170 6.96 7.30 8.03
CA LYS A 170 6.99 6.20 9.00
C LYS A 170 7.02 4.83 8.33
N LEU A 171 6.71 4.76 7.04
CA LEU A 171 6.73 3.56 6.21
C LEU A 171 7.32 3.91 4.84
N ILE A 172 8.06 2.98 4.23
CA ILE A 172 8.36 3.00 2.80
C ILE A 172 7.54 1.92 2.10
N TYR A 173 6.92 2.26 0.99
CA TYR A 173 6.21 1.31 0.14
C TYR A 173 6.88 1.29 -1.24
N LEU A 174 7.43 0.13 -1.62
CA LEU A 174 7.90 -0.16 -2.97
C LEU A 174 6.78 -0.82 -3.78
N GLU A 175 6.35 -0.16 -4.86
CA GLU A 175 5.27 -0.63 -5.73
C GLU A 175 5.79 -0.89 -7.15
N ALA A 176 5.61 -2.10 -7.68
CA ALA A 176 5.91 -2.41 -9.09
C ALA A 176 4.76 -2.05 -10.07
N GLY A 177 3.56 -1.81 -9.54
CA GLY A 177 2.33 -1.55 -10.28
C GLY A 177 1.37 -2.73 -10.21
N SER A 178 0.07 -2.44 -10.13
CA SER A 178 -0.96 -3.48 -10.29
C SER A 178 -0.84 -4.13 -11.67
N GLY A 179 -0.91 -5.46 -11.71
CA GLY A 179 -0.71 -6.22 -12.94
C GLY A 179 0.73 -6.27 -13.47
N ALA A 180 1.73 -5.79 -12.71
CA ALA A 180 3.14 -5.87 -13.11
C ALA A 180 3.54 -7.29 -13.52
N ILE A 181 4.37 -7.37 -14.57
CA ILE A 181 4.99 -8.61 -15.03
C ILE A 181 6.15 -8.97 -14.10
N ASN A 182 6.93 -7.94 -13.74
CA ASN A 182 8.10 -8.07 -12.91
C ASN A 182 7.81 -7.46 -11.52
N PRO A 183 7.74 -8.26 -10.45
CA PRO A 183 7.71 -7.70 -9.10
C PRO A 183 9.03 -6.94 -8.82
N VAL A 184 9.07 -6.22 -7.70
CA VAL A 184 10.30 -5.56 -7.24
C VAL A 184 11.38 -6.62 -7.00
N LYS A 185 12.55 -6.47 -7.65
CA LYS A 185 13.68 -7.40 -7.52
C LYS A 185 14.13 -7.50 -6.05
N SER A 186 14.44 -8.71 -5.60
CA SER A 186 14.92 -8.99 -4.24
C SER A 186 16.13 -8.14 -3.83
N ILE A 187 17.04 -7.88 -4.76
CA ILE A 187 18.20 -7.01 -4.47
C ILE A 187 17.77 -5.58 -4.11
N ILE A 188 16.74 -5.04 -4.75
CA ILE A 188 16.23 -3.69 -4.43
C ILE A 188 15.60 -3.69 -3.04
N ILE A 189 14.77 -4.69 -2.74
CA ILE A 189 14.12 -4.84 -1.43
C ILE A 189 15.20 -4.92 -0.33
N SER A 190 16.22 -5.74 -0.52
CA SER A 190 17.31 -5.92 0.43
C SER A 190 18.14 -4.66 0.64
N GLU A 191 18.51 -3.96 -0.43
CA GLU A 191 19.29 -2.73 -0.32
C GLU A 191 18.49 -1.58 0.31
N VAL A 192 17.18 -1.49 0.04
CA VAL A 192 16.31 -0.52 0.72
C VAL A 192 16.18 -0.87 2.20
N LYS A 193 15.91 -2.14 2.54
CA LYS A 193 15.76 -2.57 3.95
C LYS A 193 17.01 -2.33 4.79
N LYS A 194 18.21 -2.47 4.20
CA LYS A 194 19.47 -2.15 4.89
C LYS A 194 19.68 -0.65 5.10
N ALA A 195 19.09 0.18 4.25
CA ALA A 195 19.36 1.61 4.20
C ALA A 195 18.41 2.46 5.04
N VAL A 196 17.19 1.96 5.31
CA VAL A 196 16.17 2.67 6.11
C VAL A 196 15.90 1.96 7.44
N ASN A 197 15.54 2.71 8.48
CA ASN A 197 15.23 2.18 9.81
C ASN A 197 13.72 2.05 10.08
N ILE A 198 12.90 2.42 9.10
CA ILE A 198 11.44 2.33 9.13
C ILE A 198 10.93 1.10 8.37
N PRO A 199 9.71 0.59 8.67
CA PRO A 199 9.19 -0.58 7.99
C PRO A 199 9.04 -0.42 6.48
N LEU A 200 9.28 -1.53 5.78
CA LEU A 200 9.26 -1.66 4.33
C LEU A 200 8.07 -2.52 3.87
N ILE A 201 7.17 -1.90 3.12
CA ILE A 201 6.06 -2.53 2.42
C ILE A 201 6.48 -2.81 0.98
N VAL A 202 6.14 -3.99 0.45
CA VAL A 202 6.38 -4.35 -0.96
C VAL A 202 5.10 -4.86 -1.61
N GLY A 203 4.74 -4.27 -2.74
CA GLY A 203 3.57 -4.64 -3.55
C GLY A 203 3.84 -4.58 -5.05
N GLY A 204 2.86 -5.05 -5.82
CA GLY A 204 2.88 -5.05 -7.29
C GLY A 204 3.49 -6.33 -7.88
N GLY A 205 2.71 -7.02 -8.73
CA GLY A 205 3.17 -8.20 -9.46
C GLY A 205 3.39 -9.47 -8.62
N ILE A 206 3.09 -9.45 -7.32
CA ILE A 206 3.17 -10.62 -6.43
C ILE A 206 1.88 -11.44 -6.55
N LYS A 207 1.97 -12.61 -7.17
CA LYS A 207 0.84 -13.48 -7.53
C LYS A 207 0.93 -14.88 -6.92
N THR A 208 2.11 -15.29 -6.48
CA THR A 208 2.36 -16.62 -5.94
C THR A 208 3.01 -16.57 -4.56
N GLU A 209 2.80 -17.62 -3.77
CA GLU A 209 3.46 -17.80 -2.47
C GLU A 209 4.99 -17.75 -2.61
N THR A 210 5.56 -18.31 -3.66
CA THR A 210 7.01 -18.24 -3.91
C THR A 210 7.51 -16.79 -4.06
N GLN A 211 6.76 -15.94 -4.77
CA GLN A 211 7.11 -14.52 -4.92
C GLN A 211 6.97 -13.77 -3.58
N GLN A 212 5.92 -14.07 -2.82
CA GLN A 212 5.70 -13.54 -1.48
C GLN A 212 6.87 -13.90 -0.53
N GLN A 213 7.26 -15.17 -0.48
CA GLN A 213 8.39 -15.64 0.34
C GLN A 213 9.72 -15.03 -0.12
N THR A 214 9.89 -14.83 -1.42
CA THR A 214 11.06 -14.13 -1.98
C THR A 214 11.14 -12.68 -1.48
N ALA A 215 10.02 -11.97 -1.42
CA ALA A 215 9.97 -10.60 -0.89
C ALA A 215 10.27 -10.55 0.61
N TYR A 216 9.70 -11.47 1.41
CA TYR A 216 9.99 -11.56 2.85
C TYR A 216 11.44 -11.89 3.15
N THR A 217 12.04 -12.84 2.40
CA THR A 217 13.45 -13.21 2.53
C THR A 217 14.36 -12.04 2.17
N ALA A 218 13.95 -11.23 1.21
CA ALA A 218 14.69 -10.03 0.81
C ALA A 218 14.59 -8.88 1.82
N GLY A 219 13.65 -8.94 2.79
CA GLY A 219 13.54 -7.95 3.86
C GLY A 219 12.24 -7.14 3.88
N ALA A 220 11.22 -7.51 3.11
CA ALA A 220 9.89 -6.92 3.27
C ALA A 220 9.34 -7.23 4.67
N ASP A 221 8.85 -6.20 5.36
CA ASP A 221 8.16 -6.34 6.65
C ASP A 221 6.68 -6.68 6.44
N LEU A 222 6.09 -6.11 5.38
CA LEU A 222 4.72 -6.37 4.95
C LEU A 222 4.68 -6.55 3.43
N VAL A 223 4.01 -7.61 2.98
CA VAL A 223 3.75 -7.85 1.55
C VAL A 223 2.30 -7.53 1.22
N VAL A 224 2.06 -6.89 0.08
CA VAL A 224 0.73 -6.56 -0.42
C VAL A 224 0.42 -7.38 -1.67
N MET A 225 -0.71 -8.08 -1.67
CA MET A 225 -1.22 -8.85 -2.81
C MET A 225 -2.62 -8.38 -3.17
N GLY A 226 -2.82 -7.89 -4.40
CA GLY A 226 -4.14 -7.49 -4.91
C GLY A 226 -4.58 -8.39 -6.07
N THR A 227 -3.86 -8.31 -7.20
CA THR A 227 -4.18 -9.00 -8.46
C THR A 227 -4.37 -10.52 -8.33
N ALA A 228 -3.81 -11.17 -7.31
CA ALA A 228 -4.04 -12.59 -7.06
C ALA A 228 -5.49 -12.93 -6.65
N PHE A 229 -6.23 -11.92 -6.16
CA PHE A 229 -7.57 -12.05 -5.59
C PHE A 229 -8.63 -11.22 -6.34
N GLU A 230 -8.24 -10.47 -7.37
CA GLU A 230 -9.16 -9.85 -8.33
C GLU A 230 -9.64 -10.95 -9.30
N LYS A 231 -10.92 -11.32 -9.25
CA LYS A 231 -11.57 -12.25 -10.20
C LYS A 231 -12.77 -11.57 -10.84
#